data_AF-A0A3B9GEY2-F1
#
_entry.id   AF-A0A3B9GEY2-F1
#
_cell.length_a   1.000
_cell.length_b   1.000
_cell.length_c   1.000
_cell.angle_alpha   90.00
_cell.angle_beta   90.00
_cell.angle_gamma   90.00
#
_symmetry.space_group_name_H-M   'P 1'
#
loop_
_entity.id
_entity.type
_entity.pdbx_description
1 polymer ?
#
loop_
_entity_poly.entity_id
_entity_poly.type
_entity_poly.pdbx_seq_one_letter_code
_entity_poly.pdbx_strand_id
1 'polypeptide(L)'
;MLKSSPFEIIFVAFVALLGLSMVALARRKDDKRVQLYLKLTAGLSVALYVALQIGNTGTWRSTPALIVLLACLLCLNFIGKPGAARAMRIAGAACMTIVALNAAILLALPLRNLAPPGGPYAVASSAFMVEDGSRSGVYLDPPGQNRRFMVQAFYPAAAGAEAYPRLAWIEAEGLRSAFASFAGLPAFTMSHLGRIQANAREGAPAAEGRFPVLIFSHGWTGSKIMHYDLAEELASRGIVTLL
;
A
#
# COMPACT_ATOMS: atom_id res chain seq x y z
N MET A 1 -10.93 -8.18 -8.49
CA MET A 1 -10.06 -7.18 -9.15
C MET A 1 -10.32 -5.81 -8.54
N LEU A 2 -9.54 -5.39 -7.56
CA LEU A 2 -9.46 -3.98 -7.18
C LEU A 2 -8.02 -3.54 -7.42
N LYS A 3 -7.87 -2.72 -8.46
CA LYS A 3 -6.65 -2.02 -8.85
C LYS A 3 -6.26 -1.06 -7.71
N SER A 4 -5.01 -0.59 -7.69
CA SER A 4 -4.58 0.55 -6.87
C SER A 4 -5.69 1.59 -6.69
N SER A 5 -5.72 2.27 -5.52
CA SER A 5 -6.69 3.34 -5.22
C SER A 5 -6.95 4.15 -6.51
N PRO A 6 -8.15 4.05 -7.12
CA PRO A 6 -8.40 4.59 -8.45
C PRO A 6 -8.03 6.08 -8.51
N PHE A 7 -8.12 6.76 -7.38
CA PHE A 7 -7.78 8.14 -7.19
C PHE A 7 -6.27 8.46 -7.34
N GLU A 8 -5.35 7.58 -6.94
CA GLU A 8 -3.90 7.80 -7.17
C GLU A 8 -3.55 7.69 -8.66
N ILE A 9 -4.18 6.75 -9.37
CA ILE A 9 -4.03 6.63 -10.83
C ILE A 9 -4.55 7.89 -11.52
N ILE A 10 -5.74 8.37 -11.13
CA ILE A 10 -6.33 9.59 -11.67
C ILE A 10 -5.41 10.78 -11.42
N PHE A 11 -4.85 10.91 -10.21
CA PHE A 11 -3.91 11.98 -9.90
C PHE A 11 -2.67 11.96 -10.80
N VAL A 12 -2.04 10.80 -10.97
CA VAL A 12 -0.88 10.65 -11.87
C VAL A 12 -1.24 11.00 -13.32
N ALA A 13 -2.44 10.63 -13.78
CA ALA A 13 -2.92 10.98 -15.12
C ALA A 13 -3.11 12.50 -15.30
N PHE A 14 -3.63 13.20 -14.28
CA PHE A 14 -3.75 14.67 -14.31
C PHE A 14 -2.37 15.36 -14.39
N VAL A 15 -1.39 14.87 -13.63
CA VAL A 15 -0.01 15.39 -13.68
C VAL A 15 0.62 15.11 -15.06
N ALA A 16 0.36 13.94 -15.66
CA ALA A 16 0.79 13.61 -17.01
C ALA A 16 0.20 14.58 -18.06
N LEU A 17 -1.10 14.85 -17.98
CA LEU A 17 -1.79 15.78 -18.86
C LEU A 17 -1.24 17.20 -18.76
N LEU A 18 -0.94 17.66 -17.53
CA LEU A 18 -0.28 18.95 -17.31
C LEU A 18 1.11 18.98 -18.00
N GLY A 19 1.93 17.95 -17.79
CA GLY A 19 3.26 17.83 -18.41
C GLY A 19 3.20 17.85 -19.94
N LEU A 20 2.31 17.06 -20.53
CA LEU A 20 2.10 17.02 -21.98
C LEU A 20 1.64 18.37 -22.53
N SER A 21 0.71 19.03 -21.83
CA SER A 21 0.20 20.36 -22.19
C SER A 21 1.29 21.42 -22.15
N MET A 22 2.19 21.38 -21.16
CA MET A 22 3.35 22.28 -21.10
C MET A 22 4.28 22.11 -22.31
N VAL A 23 4.55 20.88 -22.74
CA VAL A 23 5.39 20.61 -23.93
C VAL A 23 4.68 21.11 -25.20
N ALA A 24 3.42 20.71 -25.39
CA ALA A 24 2.65 20.98 -26.61
C ALA A 24 2.36 22.47 -26.81
N LEU A 25 2.04 23.17 -25.72
CA LEU A 25 1.63 24.58 -25.76
C LEU A 25 2.77 25.55 -25.49
N ALA A 26 4.02 25.07 -25.36
CA ALA A 26 5.18 25.91 -25.09
C ALA A 26 5.40 27.05 -26.10
N ARG A 27 4.98 26.86 -27.35
CA ARG A 27 5.07 27.87 -28.42
C ARG A 27 4.01 28.97 -28.28
N ARG A 28 2.91 28.70 -27.58
CA ARG A 28 1.80 29.63 -27.32
C ARG A 28 1.87 30.22 -25.91
N LYS A 29 3.09 30.35 -25.36
CA LYS A 29 3.34 30.79 -23.98
C LYS A 29 2.70 32.14 -23.65
N ASP A 30 2.61 33.03 -24.63
CA ASP A 30 2.11 34.40 -24.43
C ASP A 30 0.58 34.48 -24.55
N ASP A 31 -0.11 33.38 -24.91
CA ASP A 31 -1.58 33.32 -24.98
C ASP A 31 -2.19 33.19 -23.57
N LYS A 32 -3.01 34.18 -23.19
CA LYS A 32 -3.70 34.24 -21.90
C LYS A 32 -4.62 33.03 -21.66
N ARG A 33 -5.24 32.46 -22.71
CA ARG A 33 -6.10 31.27 -22.59
C ARG A 33 -5.28 30.03 -22.25
N VAL A 34 -4.11 29.88 -22.88
CA VAL A 34 -3.16 28.78 -22.58
C VAL A 34 -2.65 28.89 -21.15
N GLN A 35 -2.29 30.10 -20.71
CA GLN A 35 -1.85 30.35 -19.34
C GLN A 35 -2.94 29.99 -18.32
N LEU A 36 -4.19 30.39 -18.58
CA LEU A 36 -5.33 30.06 -17.73
C LEU A 36 -5.55 28.55 -17.66
N TYR A 37 -5.53 27.86 -18.80
CA TYR A 37 -5.68 26.40 -18.86
C TYR A 37 -4.60 25.65 -18.05
N LEU A 38 -3.32 26.03 -18.22
CA LEU A 38 -2.22 25.42 -17.47
C LEU A 38 -2.34 25.67 -15.96
N LYS A 39 -2.76 26.88 -15.55
CA LYS A 39 -3.02 27.18 -14.14
C LYS A 39 -4.20 26.38 -13.57
N LEU A 40 -5.29 26.25 -14.33
CA LEU A 40 -6.46 25.47 -13.91
C LEU A 40 -6.14 23.98 -13.75
N THR A 41 -5.47 23.38 -14.73
CA THR A 41 -5.06 21.96 -14.67
C THR A 41 -4.09 21.71 -13.52
N ALA A 42 -3.12 22.60 -13.28
CA ALA A 42 -2.22 22.49 -12.14
C ALA A 42 -2.95 22.68 -10.80
N GLY A 43 -3.86 23.66 -10.69
CA GLY A 43 -4.69 23.87 -9.51
C GLY A 43 -5.60 22.67 -9.21
N LEU A 44 -6.21 22.08 -10.23
CA LEU A 44 -7.02 20.86 -10.09
C LEU A 44 -6.19 19.66 -9.66
N SER A 45 -4.96 19.53 -10.16
CA SER A 45 -4.03 18.48 -9.73
C SER A 45 -3.66 18.63 -8.25
N VAL A 46 -3.45 19.86 -7.76
CA VAL A 46 -3.20 20.13 -6.33
C VAL A 46 -4.44 19.80 -5.49
N ALA A 47 -5.61 20.27 -5.92
CA ALA A 47 -6.86 20.00 -5.21
C ALA A 47 -7.12 18.48 -5.10
N LEU A 48 -6.87 17.73 -6.18
CA LEU A 48 -6.98 16.27 -6.18
C LEU A 48 -5.97 15.62 -5.24
N TYR A 49 -4.72 16.07 -5.21
CA TYR A 49 -3.73 15.59 -4.24
C TYR A 49 -4.15 15.84 -2.79
N VAL A 50 -4.63 17.05 -2.48
CA VAL A 50 -5.11 17.39 -1.14
C VAL A 50 -6.31 16.53 -0.76
N ALA A 51 -7.27 16.33 -1.68
CA ALA A 51 -8.41 15.46 -1.46
C ALA A 51 -7.99 14.00 -1.19
N LEU A 52 -6.95 13.49 -1.87
CA LEU A 52 -6.38 12.16 -1.59
C LEU A 52 -5.89 12.04 -0.14
N GLN A 53 -5.18 13.06 0.36
CA GLN A 53 -4.63 13.05 1.72
C GLN A 53 -5.75 13.17 2.77
N ILE A 54 -6.70 14.09 2.57
CA ILE A 54 -7.85 14.26 3.48
C ILE A 54 -8.67 12.97 3.56
N GLY A 55 -8.88 12.29 2.43
CA GLY A 55 -9.61 11.03 2.39
C GLY A 55 -8.84 9.83 2.97
N ASN A 56 -7.63 10.03 3.51
CA ASN A 56 -6.71 8.95 3.93
C ASN A 56 -6.47 7.91 2.82
N THR A 57 -6.61 8.34 1.56
CA THR A 57 -6.43 7.49 0.38
C THR A 57 -5.07 7.68 -0.27
N GLY A 58 -4.36 8.76 0.06
CA GLY A 58 -2.99 9.01 -0.35
C GLY A 58 -2.00 8.04 0.30
N THR A 59 -1.00 7.63 -0.47
CA THR A 59 0.19 6.97 0.07
C THR A 59 1.45 7.71 -0.36
N TRP A 60 2.58 7.41 0.30
CA TRP A 60 3.89 7.91 -0.10
C TRP A 60 4.22 7.61 -1.58
N ARG A 61 3.60 6.57 -2.16
CA ARG A 61 3.77 6.20 -3.56
C ARG A 61 3.35 7.33 -4.51
N SER A 62 2.47 8.25 -4.09
CA SER A 62 2.07 9.43 -4.87
C SER A 62 2.95 10.67 -4.66
N THR A 63 3.85 10.66 -3.67
CA THR A 63 4.68 11.83 -3.29
C THR A 63 5.65 12.30 -4.38
N PRO A 64 6.30 11.42 -5.17
CA PRO A 64 7.16 11.88 -6.27
C PRO A 64 6.41 12.75 -7.30
N ALA A 65 5.14 12.42 -7.60
CA ALA A 65 4.32 13.21 -8.50
C ALA A 65 3.92 14.58 -7.91
N LEU A 66 3.79 14.71 -6.58
CA LEU A 66 3.59 16.00 -5.92
C LEU A 66 4.80 16.93 -6.12
N ILE A 67 6.02 16.43 -5.89
CA ILE A 67 7.24 17.25 -5.99
C ILE A 67 7.35 17.88 -7.39
N VAL A 68 7.00 17.10 -8.41
CA VAL A 68 6.98 17.54 -9.81
C VAL A 68 5.87 18.53 -10.09
N LEU A 69 4.68 18.30 -9.56
CA LEU A 69 3.57 19.23 -9.68
C LEU A 69 3.96 20.61 -9.12
N LEU A 70 4.61 20.64 -7.95
CA LEU A 70 5.12 21.87 -7.35
C LEU A 70 6.19 22.53 -8.23
N ALA A 71 7.14 21.76 -8.77
CA ALA A 71 8.14 22.28 -9.70
C ALA A 71 7.50 22.86 -10.98
N CYS A 72 6.48 22.19 -11.53
CA CYS A 72 5.73 22.68 -12.70
C CYS A 72 4.99 23.98 -12.39
N LEU A 73 4.33 24.08 -11.24
CA LEU A 73 3.67 25.31 -10.77
C LEU A 73 4.65 26.48 -10.67
N LEU A 74 5.85 26.24 -10.15
CA LEU A 74 6.91 27.26 -10.11
C LEU A 74 7.31 27.69 -11.53
N CYS A 75 7.43 26.74 -12.47
CA CYS A 75 7.72 27.05 -13.87
C CYS A 75 6.61 27.87 -14.55
N LEU A 76 5.34 27.69 -14.17
CA LEU A 76 4.24 28.49 -14.71
C LEU A 76 4.38 29.99 -14.39
N ASN A 77 5.06 30.36 -13.30
CA ASN A 77 5.30 31.76 -12.93
C ASN A 77 6.32 32.47 -13.84
N PHE A 78 7.08 31.71 -14.64
CA PHE A 78 8.04 32.26 -15.60
C PHE A 78 7.46 32.39 -17.01
N ILE A 79 6.19 32.03 -17.22
CA ILE A 79 5.52 32.21 -18.50
C ILE A 79 5.49 33.71 -18.87
N GLY A 80 5.78 34.02 -20.13
CA GLY A 80 5.91 35.39 -20.65
C GLY A 80 7.36 35.90 -20.73
N LYS A 81 8.29 35.33 -19.94
CA LYS A 81 9.71 35.73 -19.97
C LYS A 81 10.47 35.15 -21.19
N PRO A 82 11.58 35.78 -21.61
CA PRO A 82 12.48 35.18 -22.60
C PRO A 82 13.01 33.82 -22.10
N GLY A 83 13.08 32.83 -22.98
CA GLY A 83 13.50 31.46 -22.64
C GLY A 83 12.42 30.57 -22.02
N ALA A 84 11.23 31.10 -21.68
CA ALA A 84 10.16 30.33 -21.03
C ALA A 84 9.66 29.13 -21.86
N ALA A 85 9.70 29.20 -23.20
CA ALA A 85 9.36 28.07 -24.06
C ALA A 85 10.33 26.88 -23.88
N ARG A 86 11.64 27.14 -23.74
CA ARG A 86 12.65 26.10 -23.48
C ARG A 86 12.46 25.53 -22.08
N ALA A 87 12.25 26.40 -21.08
CA ALA A 87 12.00 25.99 -19.70
C ALA A 87 10.74 25.10 -19.58
N MET A 88 9.63 25.47 -20.22
CA MET A 88 8.40 24.67 -20.22
C MET A 88 8.58 23.30 -20.88
N ARG A 89 9.37 23.20 -21.96
CA ARG A 89 9.66 21.90 -22.58
C ARG A 89 10.48 21.01 -21.68
N ILE A 90 11.51 21.57 -21.03
CA ILE A 90 12.35 20.82 -20.08
C ILE A 90 11.50 20.37 -18.88
N ALA A 91 10.73 21.28 -18.29
CA ALA A 91 9.84 20.97 -17.17
C ALA A 91 8.76 19.95 -17.54
N GLY A 92 8.14 20.10 -18.71
CA GLY A 92 7.14 19.15 -19.22
C GLY A 92 7.73 17.77 -19.51
N ALA A 93 8.93 17.69 -20.08
CA ALA A 93 9.64 16.42 -20.30
C ALA A 93 10.04 15.76 -18.98
N ALA A 94 10.59 16.53 -18.03
CA ALA A 94 10.90 16.03 -16.69
C ALA A 94 9.65 15.52 -15.96
N CYS A 95 8.52 16.22 -16.13
CA CYS A 95 7.23 15.80 -15.61
C CYS A 95 6.82 14.42 -16.16
N MET A 96 6.93 14.23 -17.49
CA MET A 96 6.61 12.95 -18.12
C MET A 96 7.50 11.80 -17.63
N THR A 97 8.81 12.04 -17.46
CA THR A 97 9.74 11.01 -16.93
C THR A 97 9.35 10.58 -15.52
N ILE A 98 9.00 11.53 -14.66
CA ILE A 98 8.68 11.23 -13.26
C ILE A 98 7.29 10.63 -13.13
N VAL A 99 6.33 11.03 -13.97
CA VAL A 99 5.04 10.35 -14.11
C VAL A 99 5.24 8.89 -14.50
N ALA A 100 6.13 8.59 -15.46
CA ALA A 100 6.44 7.22 -15.84
C ALA A 100 7.07 6.43 -14.68
N LEU A 101 8.00 7.03 -13.94
CA LEU A 101 8.58 6.42 -12.74
C LEU A 101 7.52 6.17 -11.66
N ASN A 102 6.60 7.10 -11.46
CA ASN A 102 5.52 6.96 -10.49
C ASN A 102 4.55 5.85 -10.88
N ALA A 103 4.19 5.77 -12.16
CA ALA A 103 3.39 4.67 -12.69
C ALA A 103 4.08 3.32 -12.47
N ALA A 104 5.40 3.23 -12.69
CA ALA A 104 6.18 2.03 -12.39
C ALA A 104 6.11 1.67 -10.89
N ILE A 105 6.20 2.64 -9.98
CA ILE A 105 6.04 2.42 -8.52
C ILE A 105 4.63 1.88 -8.21
N LEU A 106 3.58 2.47 -8.76
CA LEU A 106 2.20 2.02 -8.51
C LEU A 106 1.92 0.62 -9.05
N LEU A 107 2.60 0.23 -10.13
CA LEU A 107 2.52 -1.12 -10.71
C LEU A 107 3.33 -2.14 -9.92
N ALA A 108 4.55 -1.78 -9.51
CA ALA A 108 5.45 -2.65 -8.75
C ALA A 108 5.01 -2.84 -7.29
N LEU A 109 4.36 -1.84 -6.70
CA LEU A 109 3.89 -1.84 -5.31
C LEU A 109 2.36 -1.64 -5.26
N PRO A 110 1.58 -2.66 -5.69
CA PRO A 110 0.14 -2.55 -5.78
C PRO A 110 -0.51 -2.63 -4.39
N LEU A 111 -1.58 -1.86 -4.19
CA LEU A 111 -2.51 -2.08 -3.07
C LEU A 111 -3.61 -3.02 -3.55
N ARG A 112 -3.48 -4.31 -3.23
CA ARG A 112 -4.48 -5.33 -3.52
C ARG A 112 -4.70 -6.16 -2.27
N ASN A 113 -5.95 -6.26 -1.84
CA ASN A 113 -6.35 -7.22 -0.81
C ASN A 113 -6.01 -8.64 -1.25
N LEU A 114 -5.79 -9.52 -0.27
CA LEU A 114 -5.53 -10.93 -0.54
C LEU A 114 -6.68 -11.55 -1.34
N ALA A 115 -6.37 -12.52 -2.19
CA ALA A 115 -7.38 -13.21 -2.97
C ALA A 115 -8.39 -13.88 -2.02
N PRO A 116 -9.70 -13.77 -2.27
CA PRO A 116 -10.69 -14.41 -1.42
C PRO A 116 -10.52 -15.93 -1.47
N PRO A 117 -10.63 -16.63 -0.33
CA PRO A 117 -10.57 -18.09 -0.30
C PRO A 117 -11.83 -18.70 -0.93
N GLY A 118 -11.73 -19.95 -1.40
CA GLY A 118 -12.77 -20.63 -2.18
C GLY A 118 -13.63 -21.64 -1.42
N GLY A 119 -13.37 -21.87 -0.14
CA GLY A 119 -14.11 -22.84 0.68
C GLY A 119 -15.45 -22.31 1.22
N PRO A 120 -16.29 -23.20 1.78
CA PRO A 120 -17.64 -22.86 2.25
C PRO A 120 -17.68 -22.06 3.55
N TYR A 121 -16.60 -22.06 4.34
CA TYR A 121 -16.55 -21.33 5.60
C TYR A 121 -16.01 -19.91 5.41
N ALA A 122 -16.64 -18.94 6.06
CA ALA A 122 -15.98 -17.68 6.36
C ALA A 122 -14.76 -17.94 7.25
N VAL A 123 -13.77 -17.05 7.22
CA VAL A 123 -12.52 -17.23 7.96
C VAL A 123 -12.42 -16.22 9.08
N ALA A 124 -12.02 -16.68 10.26
CA ALA A 124 -11.69 -15.86 11.41
C ALA A 124 -10.21 -16.04 11.75
N SER A 125 -9.64 -15.05 12.42
CA SER A 125 -8.25 -15.11 12.83
C SER A 125 -8.00 -14.46 14.18
N SER A 126 -7.05 -15.02 14.91
CA SER A 126 -6.56 -14.48 16.18
C SER A 126 -5.06 -14.67 16.30
N ALA A 127 -4.39 -13.72 16.94
CA ALA A 127 -2.97 -13.79 17.24
C ALA A 127 -2.78 -13.99 18.75
N PHE A 128 -1.85 -14.86 19.13
CA PHE A 128 -1.49 -15.03 20.54
C PHE A 128 -0.01 -15.37 20.67
N MET A 129 0.55 -15.03 21.83
CA MET A 129 1.93 -15.35 22.17
C MET A 129 1.97 -16.70 22.86
N VAL A 130 2.89 -17.56 22.42
CA VAL A 130 3.24 -18.79 23.13
C VAL A 130 4.55 -18.54 23.87
N GLU A 131 4.55 -18.86 25.16
CA GLU A 131 5.74 -18.86 26.00
C GLU A 131 6.04 -20.30 26.43
N ASP A 132 7.23 -20.77 26.09
CA ASP A 132 7.72 -22.09 26.43
C ASP A 132 8.77 -21.98 27.53
N GLY A 133 8.34 -22.25 28.77
CA GLY A 133 9.20 -22.21 29.95
C GLY A 133 10.20 -23.35 30.06
N SER A 134 10.15 -24.35 29.17
CA SER A 134 11.11 -25.45 29.15
C SER A 134 12.40 -25.13 28.40
N ARG A 135 12.41 -24.02 27.64
CA ARG A 135 13.53 -23.63 26.77
C ARG A 135 13.88 -22.16 26.97
N SER A 136 15.17 -21.85 26.91
CA SER A 136 15.65 -20.47 26.87
C SER A 136 15.30 -19.80 25.53
N GLY A 137 15.08 -18.49 25.60
CA GLY A 137 14.90 -17.61 24.45
C GLY A 137 16.11 -17.63 23.51
N VAL A 138 15.90 -17.15 22.28
CA VAL A 138 16.95 -17.11 21.25
C VAL A 138 16.98 -15.74 20.56
N TYR A 139 17.96 -15.54 19.69
CA TYR A 139 18.17 -14.30 18.95
C TYR A 139 18.31 -13.10 19.89
N LEU A 140 17.31 -12.21 19.89
CA LEU A 140 17.31 -10.96 20.64
C LEU A 140 16.55 -11.07 21.97
N ASP A 141 16.11 -12.27 22.35
CA ASP A 141 15.55 -12.49 23.69
C ASP A 141 16.62 -12.21 24.76
N PRO A 142 16.29 -11.46 25.84
CA PRO A 142 17.23 -11.23 26.92
C PRO A 142 17.72 -12.54 27.57
N PRO A 143 18.96 -12.59 28.07
CA PRO A 143 19.47 -13.77 28.76
C PRO A 143 18.56 -14.22 29.91
N GLY A 144 18.33 -15.53 30.02
CA GLY A 144 17.49 -16.12 31.08
C GLY A 144 15.98 -16.02 30.85
N GLN A 145 15.53 -15.42 29.75
CA GLN A 145 14.11 -15.40 29.39
C GLN A 145 13.67 -16.73 28.77
N ASN A 146 12.40 -17.06 28.97
CA ASN A 146 11.75 -18.20 28.32
C ASN A 146 11.61 -17.96 26.82
N ARG A 147 11.53 -19.05 26.04
CA ARG A 147 11.33 -18.96 24.61
C ARG A 147 9.93 -18.44 24.30
N ARG A 148 9.84 -17.33 23.57
CA ARG A 148 8.56 -16.76 23.13
C ARG A 148 8.46 -16.72 21.61
N PHE A 149 7.25 -16.90 21.10
CA PHE A 149 6.95 -16.71 19.68
C PHE A 149 5.46 -16.38 19.50
N MET A 150 5.16 -15.62 18.45
CA MET A 150 3.79 -15.27 18.09
C MET A 150 3.23 -16.30 17.13
N VAL A 151 2.03 -16.81 17.43
CA VAL A 151 1.23 -17.66 16.54
C VAL A 151 0.09 -16.84 15.95
N GLN A 152 -0.17 -17.00 14.66
CA GLN A 152 -1.41 -16.54 14.05
C GLN A 152 -2.29 -17.75 13.71
N ALA A 153 -3.46 -17.82 14.32
CA ALA A 153 -4.45 -18.84 14.00
C ALA A 153 -5.41 -18.33 12.91
N PHE A 154 -5.71 -19.19 11.93
CA PHE A 154 -6.80 -19.04 10.97
C PHE A 154 -7.74 -20.22 11.13
N TYR A 155 -9.03 -19.97 11.25
CA TYR A 155 -10.01 -21.01 11.54
C TYR A 155 -11.37 -20.71 10.91
N PRO A 156 -12.21 -21.75 10.69
CA PRO A 156 -13.59 -21.57 10.24
C PRO A 156 -14.35 -20.66 11.20
N ALA A 157 -14.98 -19.61 10.69
CA ALA A 157 -15.69 -18.63 11.49
C ALA A 157 -17.15 -19.05 11.70
N ALA A 158 -17.71 -18.67 12.85
CA ALA A 158 -19.14 -18.78 13.12
C ALA A 158 -19.97 -17.88 12.20
N ALA A 159 -21.26 -18.19 12.08
CA ALA A 159 -22.21 -17.31 11.40
C ALA A 159 -22.19 -15.90 12.02
N GLY A 160 -22.30 -14.86 11.19
CA GLY A 160 -22.25 -13.47 11.64
C GLY A 160 -20.83 -12.89 11.82
N ALA A 161 -19.77 -13.64 11.50
CA ALA A 161 -18.38 -13.15 11.55
C ALA A 161 -18.15 -11.88 10.71
N GLU A 162 -18.98 -11.62 9.71
CA GLU A 162 -18.94 -10.39 8.90
C GLU A 162 -19.07 -9.09 9.69
N ALA A 163 -19.63 -9.12 10.90
CA ALA A 163 -19.73 -7.97 11.80
C ALA A 163 -18.38 -7.56 12.43
N TYR A 164 -17.36 -8.42 12.35
CA TYR A 164 -16.03 -8.17 12.90
C TYR A 164 -15.13 -7.45 11.87
N PRO A 165 -14.11 -6.72 12.33
CA PRO A 165 -13.18 -6.05 11.43
C PRO A 165 -12.40 -7.06 10.57
N ARG A 166 -12.04 -6.63 9.35
CA ARG A 166 -11.09 -7.36 8.52
C ARG A 166 -9.69 -7.27 9.10
N LEU A 167 -8.98 -8.39 9.08
CA LEU A 167 -7.57 -8.43 9.44
C LEU A 167 -6.72 -7.69 8.39
N ALA A 168 -5.87 -6.76 8.83
CA ALA A 168 -4.86 -6.17 7.98
C ALA A 168 -3.72 -7.18 7.72
N TRP A 169 -3.22 -7.28 6.48
CA TRP A 169 -2.19 -8.26 6.12
C TRP A 169 -0.88 -8.04 6.90
N ILE A 170 -0.43 -6.78 6.99
CA ILE A 170 0.72 -6.38 7.81
C ILE A 170 0.29 -5.27 8.76
N GLU A 171 -0.39 -5.65 9.82
CA GLU A 171 -0.98 -4.74 10.81
C GLU A 171 0.08 -3.87 11.52
N ALA A 172 1.06 -4.50 12.14
CA ALA A 172 2.04 -3.82 12.99
C ALA A 172 2.99 -2.92 12.18
N GLU A 173 3.07 -1.64 12.57
CA GLU A 173 4.03 -0.69 11.98
C GLU A 173 5.49 -1.13 12.15
N GLY A 174 5.83 -1.67 13.32
CA GLY A 174 7.17 -2.19 13.59
C GLY A 174 7.55 -3.30 12.61
N LEU A 175 6.60 -4.16 12.22
CA LEU A 175 6.83 -5.22 11.25
C LEU A 175 7.04 -4.66 9.84
N ARG A 176 6.23 -3.68 9.41
CA ARG A 176 6.41 -2.98 8.12
C ARG A 176 7.79 -2.31 8.05
N SER A 177 8.19 -1.62 9.11
CA SER A 177 9.51 -0.99 9.20
C SER A 177 10.66 -2.01 9.18
N ALA A 178 10.48 -3.17 9.82
CA ALA A 178 11.46 -4.25 9.78
C ALA A 178 11.63 -4.81 8.36
N PHE A 179 10.54 -5.00 7.61
CA PHE A 179 10.62 -5.41 6.20
C PHE A 179 11.33 -4.38 5.31
N ALA A 180 11.05 -3.10 5.52
CA ALA A 180 11.76 -2.03 4.81
C ALA A 180 13.27 -2.09 5.10
N SER A 181 13.65 -2.20 6.38
CA SER A 181 15.04 -2.32 6.82
C SER A 181 15.73 -3.56 6.23
N PHE A 182 15.04 -4.72 6.26
CA PHE A 182 15.55 -5.96 5.66
C PHE A 182 15.81 -5.81 4.15
N ALA A 183 14.97 -5.05 3.45
CA ALA A 183 15.15 -4.73 2.03
C ALA A 183 16.19 -3.61 1.76
N GLY A 184 16.83 -3.04 2.79
CA GLY A 184 17.73 -1.90 2.66
C GLY A 184 17.03 -0.58 2.28
N LEU A 185 15.74 -0.47 2.57
CA LEU A 185 14.89 0.67 2.21
C LEU A 185 14.50 1.51 3.43
N PRO A 186 14.21 2.81 3.25
CA PRO A 186 13.65 3.64 4.32
C PRO A 186 12.31 3.09 4.84
N ALA A 187 12.07 3.24 6.16
CA ALA A 187 10.90 2.67 6.85
C ALA A 187 9.54 3.01 6.18
N PHE A 188 9.39 4.22 5.65
CA PHE A 188 8.14 4.66 5.02
C PHE A 188 7.77 3.85 3.77
N THR A 189 8.73 3.18 3.10
CA THR A 189 8.48 2.48 1.83
C THR A 189 7.47 1.34 1.97
N MET A 190 7.46 0.64 3.10
CA MET A 190 6.52 -0.46 3.36
C MET A 190 5.25 -0.02 4.11
N SER A 191 5.12 1.27 4.44
CA SER A 191 3.98 1.79 5.20
C SER A 191 2.63 1.49 4.55
N HIS A 192 2.58 1.54 3.22
CA HIS A 192 1.38 1.29 2.42
C HIS A 192 0.82 -0.13 2.58
N LEU A 193 1.64 -1.12 2.94
CA LEU A 193 1.22 -2.52 3.06
C LEU A 193 0.19 -2.73 4.18
N GLY A 194 0.14 -1.84 5.18
CA GLY A 194 -0.89 -1.89 6.24
C GLY A 194 -2.31 -1.60 5.73
N ARG A 195 -2.45 -1.11 4.49
CA ARG A 195 -3.75 -0.88 3.84
C ARG A 195 -4.28 -2.10 3.11
N ILE A 196 -3.44 -3.13 2.93
CA ILE A 196 -3.83 -4.40 2.32
C ILE A 196 -4.60 -5.20 3.37
N GLN A 197 -5.81 -5.62 3.01
CA GLN A 197 -6.65 -6.43 3.88
C GLN A 197 -6.57 -7.90 3.49
N ALA A 198 -6.47 -8.76 4.51
CA ALA A 198 -6.77 -10.17 4.42
C ALA A 198 -8.30 -10.37 4.38
N ASN A 199 -8.77 -11.59 4.14
CA ASN A 199 -10.20 -11.92 4.12
C ASN A 199 -10.73 -12.34 5.49
N ALA A 200 -9.85 -12.78 6.39
CA ALA A 200 -10.20 -13.20 7.74
C ALA A 200 -10.78 -12.05 8.57
N ARG A 201 -11.70 -12.42 9.46
CA ARG A 201 -12.35 -11.54 10.45
C ARG A 201 -11.62 -11.65 11.77
N GLU A 202 -11.03 -10.55 12.22
CA GLU A 202 -10.18 -10.52 13.40
C GLU A 202 -11.01 -10.66 14.67
N GLY A 203 -10.67 -11.65 15.51
CA GLY A 203 -11.34 -11.91 16.79
C GLY A 203 -12.75 -12.48 16.67
N ALA A 204 -13.21 -12.82 15.46
CA ALA A 204 -14.52 -13.46 15.29
C ALA A 204 -14.55 -14.87 15.92
N PRO A 205 -15.69 -15.31 16.47
CA PRO A 205 -15.83 -16.64 17.06
C PRO A 205 -15.61 -17.76 16.04
N ALA A 206 -15.07 -18.88 16.49
CA ALA A 206 -14.92 -20.08 15.67
C ALA A 206 -16.27 -20.77 15.43
N ALA A 207 -16.41 -21.41 14.27
CA ALA A 207 -17.54 -22.28 14.00
C ALA A 207 -17.55 -23.47 14.98
N GLU A 208 -18.74 -23.97 15.30
CA GLU A 208 -18.87 -25.20 16.08
C GLU A 208 -18.43 -26.42 15.26
N GLY A 209 -17.77 -27.37 15.91
CA GLY A 209 -17.36 -28.64 15.30
C GLY A 209 -15.95 -29.08 15.67
N ARG A 210 -15.51 -30.16 15.03
CA ARG A 210 -14.13 -30.67 15.12
C ARG A 210 -13.45 -30.46 13.79
N PHE A 211 -12.35 -29.72 13.81
CA PHE A 211 -11.56 -29.42 12.62
C PHE A 211 -10.14 -29.98 12.78
N PRO A 212 -9.53 -30.55 11.73
CA PRO A 212 -8.11 -30.86 11.75
C PRO A 212 -7.29 -29.59 11.98
N VAL A 213 -6.15 -29.74 12.66
CA VAL A 213 -5.20 -28.67 12.92
C VAL A 213 -3.95 -28.91 12.09
N LEU A 214 -3.54 -27.90 11.33
CA LEU A 214 -2.28 -27.84 10.60
C LEU A 214 -1.38 -26.79 11.24
N ILE A 215 -0.17 -27.19 11.62
CA ILE A 215 0.88 -26.26 12.06
C ILE A 215 1.80 -26.00 10.88
N PHE A 216 1.91 -24.74 10.48
CA PHE A 216 2.75 -24.31 9.38
C PHE A 216 3.95 -23.55 9.93
N SER A 217 5.14 -23.90 9.49
CA SER A 217 6.36 -23.17 9.83
C SER A 217 6.89 -22.48 8.57
N HIS A 218 7.07 -21.17 8.64
CA HIS A 218 7.60 -20.40 7.52
C HIS A 218 9.09 -20.69 7.28
N GLY A 219 9.55 -20.40 6.06
CA GLY A 219 10.97 -20.56 5.69
C GLY A 219 11.91 -19.62 6.45
N TRP A 220 13.22 -19.91 6.38
CA TRP A 220 14.27 -19.06 6.92
C TRP A 220 14.16 -17.63 6.37
N THR A 221 14.41 -16.62 7.22
CA THR A 221 14.18 -15.17 6.94
C THR A 221 12.73 -14.78 6.59
N GLY A 222 11.81 -15.75 6.64
CA GLY A 222 10.40 -15.52 6.36
C GLY A 222 9.62 -15.01 7.57
N SER A 223 8.31 -14.90 7.38
CA SER A 223 7.36 -14.48 8.41
C SER A 223 6.03 -15.17 8.16
N LYS A 224 5.29 -15.45 9.25
CA LYS A 224 3.94 -16.02 9.21
C LYS A 224 2.98 -15.30 8.26
N ILE A 225 3.14 -13.98 8.11
CA ILE A 225 2.25 -13.17 7.26
C ILE A 225 2.30 -13.54 5.78
N MET A 226 3.40 -14.13 5.30
CA MET A 226 3.54 -14.50 3.89
C MET A 226 2.65 -15.69 3.47
N HIS A 227 1.97 -16.31 4.43
CA HIS A 227 1.14 -17.49 4.20
C HIS A 227 -0.32 -17.29 4.62
N TYR A 228 -0.76 -16.03 4.77
CA TYR A 228 -2.15 -15.72 5.14
C TYR A 228 -3.15 -16.18 4.07
N ASP A 229 -2.82 -16.06 2.79
CA ASP A 229 -3.66 -16.53 1.68
C ASP A 229 -3.86 -18.06 1.72
N LEU A 230 -2.79 -18.82 1.94
CA LEU A 230 -2.85 -20.26 2.13
C LEU A 230 -3.63 -20.64 3.39
N ALA A 231 -3.38 -19.96 4.51
CA ALA A 231 -4.06 -20.24 5.76
C ALA A 231 -5.56 -19.92 5.69
N GLU A 232 -5.94 -18.85 4.99
CA GLU A 232 -7.33 -18.52 4.70
C GLU A 232 -7.99 -19.57 3.81
N GLU A 233 -7.31 -20.05 2.78
CA GLU A 233 -7.83 -21.11 1.91
C GLU A 233 -8.08 -22.40 2.70
N LEU A 234 -7.13 -22.82 3.53
CA LEU A 234 -7.26 -24.01 4.38
C LEU A 234 -8.38 -23.85 5.43
N ALA A 235 -8.43 -22.69 6.11
CA ALA A 235 -9.48 -22.39 7.09
C ALA A 235 -10.87 -22.35 6.45
N SER A 236 -11.00 -21.78 5.25
CA SER A 236 -12.27 -21.77 4.52
C SER A 236 -12.78 -23.17 4.17
N ARG A 237 -11.90 -24.18 4.17
CA ARG A 237 -12.20 -25.59 3.89
C ARG A 237 -12.34 -26.44 5.16
N GLY A 238 -12.37 -25.81 6.34
CA GLY A 238 -12.55 -26.54 7.59
C GLY A 238 -11.25 -27.00 8.25
N ILE A 239 -10.09 -26.38 7.95
CA ILE A 239 -8.79 -26.74 8.56
C ILE A 239 -8.28 -25.58 9.40
N VAL A 240 -8.14 -25.78 10.71
CA VAL A 240 -7.51 -24.78 11.58
C VAL A 240 -6.03 -24.73 11.25
N THR A 241 -5.52 -23.57 10.90
CA THR A 241 -4.12 -23.37 10.51
C THR A 241 -3.44 -22.46 11.51
N LEU A 242 -2.32 -22.92 12.09
CA LEU A 242 -1.48 -22.15 13.01
C LEU A 242 -0.17 -21.81 12.29
N LEU A 243 0.07 -20.50 12.07
CA LEU A 243 1.27 -19.95 11.44
C LEU A 243 2.25 -19.38 12.47
#